data_AF-A0A9P7CZ86-F1
#
_entry.id   AF-A0A9P7CZ86-F1
#
_cell.length_a   1.000
_cell.length_b   1.000
_cell.length_c   1.000
_cell.angle_alpha   90.00
_cell.angle_beta   90.00
_cell.angle_gamma   90.00
#
_symmetry.space_group_name_H-M   'P 1'
#
loop_
_entity.id
_entity.type
_entity.pdbx_description
1 polymer ?
#
loop_
_entity_poly.entity_id
_entity_poly.type
_entity_poly.pdbx_seq_one_letter_code
_entity_poly.pdbx_strand_id
1 'polypeptide(L)'
;MSEQEVVSGLRWNNNGSVLIITLISYEYLLLLDKEVNYVWKRPWSLMSCLYLVVRYFGLFLALLCGFWGGLLYIHETVSVSMLSI
;
A
#
# COMPACT_ATOMS: atom_id res chain seq x y z
N MET A 1 -23.69 17.59 -7.81
CA MET A 1 -22.51 17.53 -6.93
C MET A 1 -21.57 18.61 -7.39
N SER A 2 -21.15 19.52 -6.51
CA SER A 2 -20.34 20.67 -6.92
C SER A 2 -18.88 20.27 -7.14
N GLU A 3 -18.18 20.90 -8.08
CA GLU A 3 -16.78 20.57 -8.41
C GLU A 3 -15.86 20.63 -7.18
N GLN A 4 -16.15 21.53 -6.23
CA GLN A 4 -15.41 21.67 -4.98
C GLN A 4 -15.53 20.43 -4.08
N GLU A 5 -16.67 19.74 -4.08
CA GLU A 5 -16.87 18.50 -3.31
C GLU A 5 -16.06 17.35 -3.90
N VAL A 6 -15.93 17.30 -5.24
CA VAL A 6 -15.13 16.27 -5.92
C VAL A 6 -13.64 16.46 -5.63
N VAL A 7 -13.12 17.69 -5.77
CA VAL A 7 -11.70 18.01 -5.54
C VAL A 7 -11.30 17.78 -4.07
N SER A 8 -12.16 18.17 -3.13
CA SER A 8 -11.90 17.96 -1.71
C SER A 8 -11.93 16.48 -1.32
N GLY A 9 -12.91 15.70 -1.83
CA GLY A 9 -12.97 14.25 -1.64
C GLY A 9 -11.74 13.53 -2.19
N LEU A 10 -11.26 13.94 -3.37
CA LEU A 10 -10.05 13.38 -3.98
C LEU A 10 -8.80 13.63 -3.13
N ARG A 11 -8.66 14.84 -2.60
CA ARG A 11 -7.53 15.25 -1.76
C ARG A 11 -7.49 14.48 -0.44
N TRP A 12 -8.66 14.28 0.19
CA TRP A 12 -8.78 13.45 1.38
C TRP A 12 -8.41 11.99 1.12
N ASN A 13 -8.85 11.43 -0.01
CA ASN A 13 -8.53 10.06 -0.37
C ASN A 13 -7.03 9.87 -0.64
N ASN A 14 -6.39 10.80 -1.35
CA ASN A 14 -4.96 10.74 -1.63
C ASN A 14 -4.13 10.81 -0.33
N ASN A 15 -4.43 11.76 0.54
CA ASN A 15 -3.73 11.91 1.81
C ASN A 15 -3.96 10.70 2.73
N GLY A 16 -5.19 10.17 2.75
CA GLY A 16 -5.53 8.97 3.50
C GLY A 16 -4.79 7.73 3.01
N SER A 17 -4.68 7.56 1.70
CA SER A 17 -3.97 6.43 1.09
C SER A 17 -2.49 6.42 1.48
N VAL A 18 -1.81 7.56 1.41
CA VAL A 18 -0.39 7.68 1.80
C VAL A 18 -0.20 7.41 3.30
N LEU A 19 -1.10 7.92 4.14
CA LEU A 19 -1.10 7.66 5.58
C LEU A 19 -1.25 6.17 5.88
N ILE A 20 -2.22 5.51 5.25
CA ILE A 20 -2.47 4.07 5.44
C ILE A 20 -1.27 3.25 4.99
N ILE A 21 -0.69 3.56 3.81
CA ILE A 21 0.50 2.89 3.30
C ILE A 21 1.68 3.03 4.26
N THR A 22 1.92 4.25 4.75
CA THR A 22 3.03 4.54 5.67
C THR A 22 2.85 3.81 7.00
N LEU A 23 1.63 3.83 7.57
CA LEU A 23 1.31 3.17 8.82
C LEU A 23 1.49 1.66 8.73
N ILE A 24 0.92 1.04 7.69
CA ILE A 24 1.06 -0.41 7.45
C ILE A 24 2.53 -0.77 7.27
N SER A 25 3.27 -0.03 6.44
CA SER A 25 4.69 -0.30 6.20
C SER A 25 5.50 -0.24 7.50
N TYR A 26 5.22 0.75 8.36
CA TYR A 26 5.90 0.90 9.64
C TYR A 26 5.64 -0.26 10.60
N GLU A 27 4.37 -0.66 10.79
CA GLU A 27 4.04 -1.79 11.66
C GLU A 27 4.67 -3.10 11.17
N TYR A 28 4.75 -3.28 9.86
CA TYR A 28 5.36 -4.46 9.27
C TYR A 28 6.88 -4.51 9.43
N LEU A 29 7.59 -3.39 9.28
CA LEU A 29 9.02 -3.32 9.56
C LEU A 29 9.33 -3.66 11.03
N LEU A 30 8.47 -3.22 11.95
CA LEU A 30 8.59 -3.53 13.37
C LEU A 30 8.36 -5.02 13.67
N LEU A 31 7.43 -5.67 12.96
CA LEU A 31 7.19 -7.10 13.06
C LEU A 31 8.34 -7.91 12.45
N LEU A 32 8.90 -7.42 11.34
CA LEU A 32 10.02 -8.03 10.62
C LEU A 32 11.25 -8.15 11.52
N ASP A 33 11.59 -7.11 12.29
CA ASP A 33 12.76 -7.14 13.19
C ASP A 33 12.66 -8.27 14.23
N LYS A 34 11.45 -8.48 14.77
CA LYS A 34 11.16 -9.60 15.66
C LYS A 34 11.21 -10.93 14.91
N GLU A 35 10.58 -11.02 13.74
CA GLU A 35 10.60 -12.24 12.91
C GLU A 35 12.02 -12.64 12.52
N VAL A 36 12.90 -11.70 12.15
CA VAL A 36 14.30 -11.99 11.85
C VAL A 36 15.01 -12.53 13.09
N ASN A 37 14.81 -11.92 14.25
CA ASN A 37 15.44 -12.43 15.48
C ASN A 37 14.96 -13.84 15.89
N TYR A 38 13.68 -14.18 15.69
CA TYR A 38 13.13 -15.47 16.12
C TYR A 38 13.15 -16.57 15.05
N VAL A 39 12.93 -16.22 13.80
CA VAL A 39 12.84 -17.14 12.66
C VAL A 39 14.21 -17.34 12.03
N TRP A 40 14.99 -16.28 11.81
CA TRP A 40 16.25 -16.40 11.07
C TRP A 40 17.39 -16.99 11.92
N LYS A 41 17.32 -16.87 13.25
CA LYS A 41 18.28 -17.51 14.16
C LYS A 41 17.99 -19.00 14.42
N ARG A 42 16.81 -19.51 14.05
CA ARG A 42 16.43 -20.93 14.17
C ARG A 42 16.66 -21.67 12.85
N PRO A 43 16.78 -23.02 12.85
CA PRO A 43 16.89 -23.77 11.60
C PRO A 43 15.64 -23.53 10.76
N TRP A 44 15.85 -23.08 9.53
CA TRP A 44 14.78 -22.69 8.62
C TRP A 44 13.91 -23.90 8.26
N SER A 45 12.64 -23.84 8.64
CA SER A 45 11.62 -24.72 8.08
C SER A 45 11.18 -24.18 6.72
N LEU A 46 11.00 -25.06 5.73
CA LEU A 46 10.40 -24.73 4.44
C LEU A 46 9.05 -24.00 4.60
N MET A 47 8.31 -24.34 5.65
CA MET A 47 7.02 -23.74 5.99
C MET A 47 7.16 -22.28 6.42
N SER A 48 8.25 -21.93 7.12
CA SER A 48 8.58 -20.54 7.49
C SER A 48 9.04 -19.72 6.28
N CYS A 49 9.79 -20.33 5.35
CA CYS A 49 10.19 -19.67 4.11
C CYS A 49 8.97 -19.34 3.22
N LEU A 50 8.08 -20.32 3.02
CA LEU A 50 6.82 -20.13 2.29
C LEU A 50 5.95 -19.04 2.93
N TYR A 51 5.88 -19.01 4.27
CA TYR A 51 5.15 -17.97 4.98
C TYR A 51 5.73 -16.57 4.72
N LEU A 52 7.05 -16.40 4.81
CA LEU A 52 7.70 -15.11 4.54
C LEU A 52 7.50 -14.68 3.09
N VAL A 53 7.66 -15.59 2.12
CA VAL A 53 7.46 -15.28 0.69
C VAL A 53 6.03 -14.83 0.45
N VAL A 54 5.02 -15.60 0.88
CA VAL A 54 3.61 -15.22 0.67
C VAL A 54 3.30 -13.87 1.35
N ARG A 55 3.86 -13.65 2.54
CA ARG A 55 3.61 -12.43 3.33
C ARG A 55 4.25 -11.18 2.71
N TYR A 56 5.54 -11.21 2.38
CA TYR A 56 6.25 -10.07 1.80
C TYR A 56 5.88 -9.83 0.35
N PHE A 57 5.62 -10.90 -0.42
CA PHE A 57 5.19 -10.77 -1.81
C PHE A 57 3.75 -10.23 -1.88
N GLY A 58 2.85 -10.65 -0.98
CA GLY A 58 1.51 -10.09 -0.86
C GLY A 58 1.53 -8.61 -0.47
N LEU A 59 2.41 -8.21 0.45
CA LEU A 59 2.60 -6.81 0.83
C LEU A 59 3.17 -5.97 -0.31
N PHE A 60 4.19 -6.48 -0.99
CA PHE A 60 4.79 -5.83 -2.14
C PHE A 60 3.76 -5.64 -3.27
N LEU A 61 2.92 -6.64 -3.51
CA LEU A 61 1.83 -6.56 -4.48
C LEU A 61 0.74 -5.56 -4.04
N ALA A 62 0.41 -5.50 -2.75
CA ALA A 62 -0.54 -4.52 -2.20
C ALA A 62 0.00 -3.09 -2.28
N LEU A 63 1.29 -2.88 -2.03
CA LEU A 63 1.97 -1.58 -2.21
C LEU A 63 2.05 -1.19 -3.68
N LEU A 64 2.39 -2.11 -4.57
CA LEU A 64 2.36 -1.89 -6.02
C LEU A 64 0.94 -1.54 -6.50
N CYS A 65 -0.07 -2.26 -6.03
CA CYS A 65 -1.47 -2.02 -6.38
C CYS A 65 -1.97 -0.70 -5.81
N GLY A 66 -1.62 -0.36 -4.56
CA GLY A 66 -1.95 0.92 -3.95
C GLY A 66 -1.24 2.09 -4.62
N PHE A 67 0.01 1.91 -5.05
CA PHE A 67 0.75 2.89 -5.82
C PHE A 67 0.14 3.06 -7.22
N TRP A 68 -0.20 1.98 -7.92
CA TRP A 68 -0.82 2.04 -9.24
C TRP A 68 -2.26 2.60 -9.18
N GLY A 69 -3.07 2.13 -8.23
CA GLY A 69 -4.45 2.55 -8.02
C GLY A 69 -4.58 3.97 -7.44
N GLY A 70 -3.70 4.35 -6.52
CA GLY A 70 -3.68 5.67 -5.89
C GLY A 70 -3.01 6.75 -6.74
N LEU A 71 -1.93 6.42 -7.47
CA LEU A 71 -1.17 7.39 -8.25
C LEU A 71 -1.60 7.47 -9.72
N LEU A 72 -1.87 6.34 -10.38
CA LEU A 72 -2.15 6.32 -11.83
C LEU A 72 -3.65 6.34 -12.12
N TYR A 73 -4.47 5.60 -11.36
CA TYR A 73 -5.93 5.57 -11.59
C TYR A 73 -6.62 6.89 -11.18
N ILE A 74 -6.18 7.50 -10.07
CA ILE A 74 -6.70 8.81 -9.63
C ILE A 74 -6.24 9.93 -10.57
N HIS A 75 -5.01 9.86 -11.11
CA HIS A 75 -4.53 10.84 -12.08
C HIS A 75 -5.31 10.76 -13.42
N GLU A 76 -5.58 9.54 -13.92
CA GLU A 76 -6.37 9.36 -15.14
C GLU A 76 -7.80 9.89 -14.98
N THR A 77 -8.48 9.58 -13.88
CA THR A 77 -9.86 10.04 -13.64
C THR A 77 -9.99 11.56 -13.56
N VAL A 78 -9.01 12.26 -12.98
CA VAL A 78 -8.96 13.74 -12.99
C VAL A 78 -8.70 14.29 -14.38
N SER A 79 -7.82 13.65 -15.16
CA SER A 79 -7.53 14.12 -16.52
C SER A 79 -8.72 13.97 -17.46
N VAL A 80 -9.49 12.88 -17.33
CA VAL A 80 -10.69 12.63 -18.14
C VAL A 80 -11.84 13.56 -17.74
N SER A 81 -12.02 13.85 -16.45
CA SER A 81 -13.06 14.79 -16.00
C SER A 81 -12.77 16.24 -16.39
N MET A 82 -11.50 16.66 -16.39
CA MET A 82 -11.07 17.98 -16.87
C MET A 82 -11.19 18.12 -18.40
N LEU A 83 -10.94 17.06 -19.18
CA LEU A 83 -11.04 17.07 -20.65
C LEU A 83 -12.48 16.95 -21.17
N SER A 84 -13.43 16.56 -20.30
CA SER A 84 -14.86 16.44 -20.60
C SER A 84 -15.65 17.75 -20.43
N ILE A 85 -14.96 18.85 -20.07
CA ILE A 85 -15.49 20.22 -19.93
C ILE A 85 -15.13 21.00 -21.19
#